data_AF-A0A0C1L6W0-F1
#
_entry.id   AF-A0A0C1L6W0-F1
#
_cell.length_a   1.000
_cell.length_b   1.000
_cell.length_c   1.000
_cell.angle_alpha   90.00
_cell.angle_beta   90.00
_cell.angle_gamma   90.00
#
_symmetry.space_group_name_H-M   'P 1'
#
loop_
_entity.id
_entity.type
_entity.pdbx_description
1 polymer ?
#
loop_
_entity_poly.entity_id
_entity_poly.type
_entity_poly.pdbx_seq_one_letter_code
_entity_poly.pdbx_strand_id
1 'polypeptide(L)'
;MALFASCTKENSFEEGSGKANIYTWRFVEGGQEYSGIMDTAYVEEVTGIKVLSAEGVSNDGMDNIMLAVGALNDIQPGTYTSPEALFNYLNNGNIKYEVDMSRMNFSIIITSINSESVSGTFSGTVFGEDGSDREITEGTFTAPL
;
A
#
# COMPACT_ATOMS: atom_id res chain seq x y z
N MET A 1 22.38 48.09 31.16
CA MET A 1 22.47 46.64 30.93
C MET A 1 21.54 46.29 29.78
N ALA A 2 22.09 46.01 28.61
CA ALA A 2 21.39 45.34 27.51
C ALA A 2 22.48 44.91 26.49
N LEU A 3 22.84 43.64 26.55
CA LEU A 3 23.71 42.98 25.58
C LEU A 3 22.83 42.52 24.43
N PHE A 4 23.02 43.10 23.23
CA PHE A 4 22.42 42.57 22.00
C PHE A 4 23.34 41.46 21.46
N ALA A 5 23.10 40.23 21.89
CA ALA A 5 23.65 39.04 21.25
C ALA A 5 22.81 38.72 20.02
N SER A 6 23.31 39.09 18.84
CA SER A 6 22.81 38.61 17.56
C SER A 6 23.34 37.19 17.36
N CYS A 7 22.51 36.18 17.58
CA CYS A 7 22.80 34.84 17.08
C CYS A 7 22.49 34.85 15.58
N THR A 8 23.53 34.83 14.76
CA THR A 8 23.42 34.47 13.35
C THR A 8 22.85 33.05 13.31
N LYS A 9 21.59 32.92 12.88
CA LYS A 9 20.95 31.62 12.65
C LYS A 9 21.72 30.95 11.52
N GLU A 10 22.57 30.00 11.88
CA GLU A 10 23.25 29.13 10.95
C GLU A 10 22.16 28.35 10.22
N ASN A 11 21.94 28.68 8.94
CA ASN A 11 21.16 27.82 8.06
C ASN A 11 22.03 26.60 7.80
N SER A 12 21.91 25.57 8.64
CA SER A 12 22.38 24.24 8.31
C SER A 12 21.56 23.78 7.11
N PHE A 13 22.14 23.94 5.92
CA PHE A 13 21.69 23.26 4.71
C PHE A 13 22.02 21.78 4.93
N GLU A 14 21.09 21.05 5.54
CA GLU A 14 21.13 19.60 5.54
C GLU A 14 20.82 19.17 4.11
N GLU A 15 21.87 18.94 3.32
CA GLU A 15 21.79 18.16 2.10
C GLU A 15 21.51 16.71 2.52
N GLY A 16 20.28 16.48 2.96
CA GLY A 16 19.77 15.15 3.16
C GLY A 16 19.75 14.51 1.79
N SER A 17 20.71 13.63 1.52
CA SER A 17 20.52 12.58 0.54
C SER A 17 19.37 11.72 1.06
N GLY A 18 18.13 12.19 0.84
CA GLY A 18 16.92 11.49 1.20
C GLY A 18 17.00 10.16 0.48
N LYS A 19 17.37 9.10 1.20
CA LYS A 19 17.28 7.75 0.66
C LYS A 19 15.84 7.61 0.22
N ALA A 20 15.62 7.38 -1.07
CA ALA A 20 14.29 7.10 -1.59
C ALA A 20 13.69 6.00 -0.70
N ASN A 21 12.51 6.25 -0.14
CA ASN A 21 11.82 5.20 0.59
C ASN A 21 11.55 4.08 -0.41
N ILE A 22 12.07 2.88 -0.15
CA ILE A 22 11.88 1.73 -1.03
C ILE A 22 10.54 1.04 -0.76
N TYR A 23 9.89 1.37 0.36
CA TYR A 23 8.61 0.81 0.75
C TYR A 23 7.48 1.75 0.33
N THR A 24 7.04 1.59 -0.91
CA THR A 24 6.04 2.48 -1.52
C THR A 24 4.93 1.68 -2.18
N TRP A 25 3.79 2.33 -2.36
CA TRP A 25 2.71 1.85 -3.20
C TRP A 25 2.28 2.92 -4.19
N ARG A 26 1.72 2.48 -5.31
CA ARG A 26 1.12 3.34 -6.33
C ARG A 26 0.05 2.57 -7.10
N PHE A 27 -1.01 3.23 -7.53
CA PHE A 27 -1.93 2.73 -8.56
C PHE A 27 -2.57 3.86 -9.36
N VAL A 28 -3.27 3.51 -10.45
CA VAL A 28 -4.01 4.44 -11.31
C VAL A 28 -5.49 4.03 -11.39
N GLU A 29 -6.39 4.99 -11.21
CA GLU A 29 -7.84 4.85 -11.49
C GLU A 29 -8.31 6.05 -12.30
N GLY A 30 -9.02 5.82 -13.41
CA GLY A 30 -9.55 6.92 -14.23
C GLY A 30 -8.51 7.90 -14.77
N GLY A 31 -7.22 7.50 -14.84
CA GLY A 31 -6.10 8.37 -15.20
C GLY A 31 -5.55 9.22 -14.05
N GLN A 32 -6.14 9.15 -12.85
CA GLN A 32 -5.60 9.73 -11.63
C GLN A 32 -4.66 8.74 -10.95
N GLU A 33 -3.46 9.21 -10.61
CA GLU A 33 -2.49 8.46 -9.84
C GLU A 33 -2.69 8.66 -8.34
N TYR A 34 -2.60 7.56 -7.61
CA TYR A 34 -2.58 7.50 -6.14
C TYR A 34 -1.27 6.85 -5.71
N SER A 35 -0.61 7.40 -4.70
CA SER A 35 0.65 6.86 -4.21
C SER A 35 0.94 7.22 -2.76
N GLY A 36 1.81 6.43 -2.15
CA GLY A 36 2.16 6.58 -0.75
C GLY A 36 3.28 5.64 -0.31
N ILE A 37 3.42 5.54 1.01
CA ILE A 37 4.42 4.71 1.69
C ILE A 37 3.71 3.47 2.22
N MET A 38 4.35 2.31 2.09
CA MET A 38 3.94 1.11 2.81
C MET A 38 4.55 1.14 4.21
N ASP A 39 3.71 1.02 5.23
CA ASP A 39 4.12 1.14 6.63
C ASP A 39 4.49 -0.21 7.21
N THR A 40 3.69 -1.24 6.91
CA THR A 40 3.86 -2.58 7.47
C THR A 40 3.32 -3.64 6.52
N ALA A 41 3.92 -4.81 6.58
CA ALA A 41 3.33 -6.06 6.14
C ALA A 41 3.55 -7.11 7.21
N TYR A 42 2.67 -8.09 7.29
CA TYR A 42 2.78 -9.17 8.27
C TYR A 42 1.99 -10.39 7.80
N VAL A 43 2.41 -11.57 8.25
CA VAL A 43 1.71 -12.83 7.96
C VAL A 43 1.13 -13.39 9.25
N GLU A 44 -0.18 -13.60 9.25
CA GLU A 44 -0.90 -14.27 10.34
C GLU A 44 -1.46 -15.61 9.85
N GLU A 45 -1.68 -16.55 10.78
CA GLU A 45 -2.36 -17.81 10.49
C GLU A 45 -3.68 -17.88 11.24
N VAL A 46 -4.78 -17.98 10.50
CA VAL A 46 -6.14 -18.08 11.03
C VAL A 46 -6.76 -19.37 10.54
N THR A 47 -7.03 -20.30 11.47
CA THR A 47 -7.67 -21.60 11.16
C THR A 47 -6.95 -22.41 10.07
N GLY A 48 -5.61 -22.31 9.99
CA GLY A 48 -4.78 -22.99 8.98
C GLY A 48 -4.69 -22.27 7.63
N ILE A 49 -5.26 -21.06 7.51
CA ILE A 49 -5.08 -20.18 6.38
C ILE A 49 -4.05 -19.13 6.76
N LYS A 50 -3.00 -18.99 5.96
CA LYS A 50 -2.04 -17.90 6.09
C LYS A 50 -2.54 -16.68 5.33
N VAL A 51 -2.52 -15.53 5.99
CA VAL A 51 -2.94 -14.25 5.43
C VAL A 51 -1.76 -13.30 5.52
N LEU A 52 -1.26 -12.86 4.37
CA LEU A 52 -0.37 -11.72 4.30
C LEU A 52 -1.23 -10.46 4.21
N SER A 53 -1.05 -9.54 5.14
CA SER A 53 -1.60 -8.19 5.07
C SER A 53 -0.47 -7.19 4.82
N ALA A 54 -0.72 -6.18 4.01
CA ALA A 54 0.20 -5.07 3.77
C ALA A 54 -0.59 -3.76 3.80
N GLU A 55 -0.15 -2.82 4.63
CA GLU A 55 -0.84 -1.56 4.92
C GLU A 55 0.08 -0.38 4.65
N GLY A 56 -0.52 0.73 4.25
CA GLY A 56 0.21 1.96 3.99
C GLY A 56 -0.66 3.20 4.02
N VAL A 57 0.01 4.34 3.98
CA VAL A 57 -0.59 5.68 4.00
C VAL A 57 -0.21 6.46 2.74
N SER A 58 -1.10 7.32 2.26
CA SER A 58 -0.82 8.23 1.15
C SER A 58 0.27 9.24 1.51
N ASN A 59 0.91 9.82 0.49
CA ASN A 59 1.97 10.81 0.66
C ASN A 59 1.55 12.06 1.44
N ASP A 60 0.26 12.40 1.44
CA ASP A 60 -0.30 13.51 2.23
C ASP A 60 -0.78 13.10 3.62
N GLY A 61 -0.71 11.81 3.97
CA GLY A 61 -1.09 11.28 5.28
C GLY A 61 -2.59 11.12 5.51
N MET A 62 -3.42 11.34 4.50
CA MET A 62 -4.89 11.43 4.66
C MET A 62 -5.62 10.13 4.31
N ASP A 63 -5.02 9.32 3.45
CA ASP A 63 -5.65 8.12 2.88
C ASP A 63 -4.87 6.87 3.28
N ASN A 64 -5.56 5.73 3.31
CA ASN A 64 -4.99 4.46 3.72
C ASN A 64 -5.20 3.42 2.63
N ILE A 65 -4.22 2.54 2.44
CA ILE A 65 -4.32 1.37 1.57
C ILE A 65 -4.14 0.11 2.41
N MET A 66 -4.91 -0.93 2.09
CA MET A 66 -4.70 -2.27 2.61
C MET A 66 -4.78 -3.27 1.46
N LEU A 67 -3.75 -4.09 1.33
CA LEU A 67 -3.69 -5.25 0.45
C LEU A 67 -3.64 -6.50 1.32
N ALA A 68 -4.37 -7.55 0.96
CA ALA A 68 -4.22 -8.84 1.62
C ALA A 68 -4.28 -10.00 0.64
N VAL A 69 -3.51 -11.05 0.90
CA VAL A 69 -3.62 -12.34 0.20
C VAL A 69 -3.72 -13.51 1.16
N GLY A 70 -4.56 -14.48 0.82
CA GLY A 70 -4.75 -15.72 1.57
C GLY A 70 -4.18 -16.95 0.85
N ALA A 71 -3.59 -17.89 1.60
CA ALA A 71 -3.20 -19.20 1.10
C ALA A 71 -3.33 -20.30 2.16
N LEU A 72 -3.53 -21.55 1.72
CA LEU A 72 -3.52 -22.73 2.59
C LEU A 72 -2.11 -23.19 2.99
N ASN A 73 -1.09 -22.74 2.26
CA ASN A 73 0.31 -23.02 2.53
C ASN A 73 1.04 -21.68 2.80
N ASP A 74 2.36 -21.72 2.88
CA ASP A 74 3.18 -20.50 2.89
C ASP A 74 2.81 -19.58 1.72
N ILE A 75 2.81 -18.27 1.99
CA ILE A 75 2.69 -17.25 0.95
C ILE A 75 3.96 -17.29 0.09
N GLN A 76 3.80 -17.36 -1.22
CA GLN A 76 4.88 -17.52 -2.19
C GLN A 76 4.69 -16.55 -3.35
N PRO A 77 5.75 -16.24 -4.13
CA PRO A 77 5.58 -15.52 -5.38
C PRO A 77 4.57 -16.22 -6.30
N GLY A 78 3.63 -15.45 -6.86
CA GLY A 78 2.51 -15.98 -7.62
C GLY A 78 1.35 -15.01 -7.76
N THR A 79 0.33 -15.42 -8.50
CA THR A 79 -0.91 -14.67 -8.69
C THR A 79 -1.96 -15.15 -7.71
N TYR A 80 -2.52 -14.21 -6.97
CA TYR A 80 -3.66 -14.35 -6.09
C TYR A 80 -4.81 -13.56 -6.70
N THR A 81 -5.99 -14.15 -6.78
CA THR A 81 -7.18 -13.51 -7.34
C THR A 81 -8.25 -13.46 -6.25
N SER A 82 -9.17 -12.51 -6.30
CA SER A 82 -10.33 -12.53 -5.40
C SER A 82 -11.09 -13.87 -5.52
N PRO A 83 -11.55 -14.46 -4.40
CA PRO A 83 -11.60 -13.89 -3.04
C PRO A 83 -10.31 -14.03 -2.21
N GLU A 84 -9.28 -14.71 -2.71
CA GLU A 84 -8.00 -14.85 -1.99
C GLU A 84 -7.13 -13.59 -2.04
N ALA A 85 -7.47 -12.60 -2.87
CA ALA A 85 -6.83 -11.29 -2.93
C ALA A 85 -7.83 -10.18 -2.58
N LEU A 86 -7.45 -9.30 -1.66
CA LEU A 86 -8.25 -8.18 -1.18
C LEU A 86 -7.49 -6.87 -1.37
N PHE A 87 -8.23 -5.82 -1.69
CA PHE A 87 -7.75 -4.45 -1.75
C PHE A 87 -8.82 -3.52 -1.18
N ASN A 88 -8.39 -2.63 -0.31
CA ASN A 88 -9.18 -1.51 0.20
C ASN A 88 -8.36 -0.23 0.11
N TYR A 89 -9.00 0.83 -0.36
CA TYR A 89 -8.46 2.18 -0.33
C TYR A 89 -9.47 3.09 0.37
N LEU A 90 -9.02 3.75 1.44
CA LEU A 90 -9.85 4.63 2.24
C LEU A 90 -9.42 6.07 2.02
N ASN A 91 -10.37 6.94 1.63
CA ASN A 91 -10.16 8.38 1.57
C ASN A 91 -10.69 9.04 2.84
N ASN A 92 -9.79 9.64 3.63
CA ASN A 92 -10.14 10.26 4.92
C ASN A 92 -11.01 9.34 5.81
N GLY A 93 -10.66 8.05 5.87
CA GLY A 93 -11.34 7.03 6.68
C GLY A 93 -12.64 6.44 6.08
N ASN A 94 -13.09 6.88 4.91
CA ASN A 94 -14.23 6.27 4.21
C ASN A 94 -13.73 5.36 3.09
N ILE A 95 -14.37 4.21 2.90
CA ILE A 95 -14.03 3.30 1.80
C ILE A 95 -14.29 4.02 0.49
N LYS A 96 -13.23 4.24 -0.28
CA LYS A 96 -13.29 4.82 -1.63
C LYS A 96 -13.26 3.74 -2.71
N TYR A 97 -12.43 2.73 -2.52
CA TYR A 97 -12.37 1.56 -3.39
C TYR A 97 -12.28 0.28 -2.57
N GLU A 98 -13.03 -0.75 -2.95
CA GLU A 98 -12.98 -2.09 -2.33
C GLU A 98 -13.24 -3.21 -3.34
N VAL A 99 -12.67 -4.38 -3.11
CA VAL A 99 -12.89 -5.56 -3.96
C VAL A 99 -14.28 -6.16 -3.70
N ASP A 100 -15.01 -6.47 -4.76
CA ASP A 100 -16.19 -7.34 -4.69
C ASP A 100 -15.76 -8.80 -4.52
N MET A 101 -15.81 -9.32 -3.29
CA MET A 101 -15.45 -10.71 -2.99
C MET A 101 -16.33 -11.76 -3.69
N SER A 102 -17.46 -11.37 -4.29
CA SER A 102 -18.30 -12.28 -5.08
C SER A 102 -17.82 -12.46 -6.52
N ARG A 103 -16.84 -11.67 -6.97
CA ARG A 103 -16.30 -11.66 -8.34
C ARG A 103 -14.80 -11.96 -8.34
N MET A 104 -14.33 -12.66 -9.38
CA MET A 104 -12.91 -12.98 -9.59
C MET A 104 -12.24 -11.97 -10.53
N ASN A 105 -12.33 -10.68 -10.20
CA ASN A 105 -11.97 -9.56 -11.08
C ASN A 105 -10.83 -8.69 -10.55
N PHE A 106 -10.27 -9.00 -9.37
CA PHE A 106 -9.10 -8.32 -8.83
C PHE A 106 -7.97 -9.31 -8.57
N SER A 107 -6.73 -8.89 -8.83
CA SER A 107 -5.55 -9.73 -8.67
C SER A 107 -4.41 -9.00 -7.98
N ILE A 108 -3.69 -9.72 -7.14
CA ILE A 108 -2.40 -9.33 -6.56
C ILE A 108 -1.38 -10.36 -7.03
N ILE A 109 -0.29 -9.89 -7.63
CA ILE A 109 0.83 -10.72 -8.05
C ILE A 109 1.99 -10.44 -7.10
N ILE A 110 2.32 -11.39 -6.24
CA ILE A 110 3.54 -11.31 -5.43
C ILE A 110 4.72 -11.69 -6.33
N THR A 111 5.65 -10.77 -6.50
CA THR A 111 6.87 -10.99 -7.29
C THR A 111 8.05 -11.43 -6.43
N SER A 112 8.10 -11.00 -5.17
CA SER A 112 9.12 -11.40 -4.20
C SER A 112 8.58 -11.31 -2.78
N ILE A 113 8.93 -12.28 -1.94
CA ILE A 113 8.68 -12.27 -0.51
C ILE A 113 9.86 -12.94 0.20
N ASN A 114 10.34 -12.32 1.27
CA ASN A 114 11.39 -12.85 2.14
C ASN A 114 11.17 -12.33 3.58
N SER A 115 12.15 -12.53 4.45
CA SER A 115 12.07 -12.12 5.87
C SER A 115 12.17 -10.61 6.11
N GLU A 116 12.44 -9.81 5.08
CA GLU A 116 12.62 -8.35 5.20
C GLU A 116 11.52 -7.57 4.48
N SER A 117 10.94 -8.14 3.42
CA SER A 117 9.99 -7.44 2.56
C SER A 117 9.13 -8.36 1.72
N VAL A 118 8.01 -7.79 1.26
CA VAL A 118 7.19 -8.31 0.17
C VAL A 118 7.01 -7.24 -0.90
N SER A 119 6.99 -7.66 -2.16
CA SER A 119 6.74 -6.76 -3.30
C SER A 119 5.90 -7.45 -4.36
N GLY A 120 5.19 -6.64 -5.13
CA GLY A 120 4.31 -7.14 -6.16
C GLY A 120 3.59 -6.06 -6.94
N THR A 121 2.64 -6.52 -7.76
CA THR A 121 1.73 -5.68 -8.51
C THR A 121 0.29 -6.02 -8.17
N PHE A 122 -0.64 -5.12 -8.43
CA PHE A 122 -2.06 -5.38 -8.28
C PHE A 122 -2.86 -4.64 -9.35
N SER A 123 -3.98 -5.22 -9.75
CA SER A 123 -4.88 -4.61 -10.74
C SER A 123 -6.20 -5.36 -10.80
N GLY A 124 -7.22 -4.67 -11.25
CA GLY A 124 -8.51 -5.27 -11.57
C GLY A 124 -9.67 -4.34 -11.28
N THR A 125 -10.87 -4.90 -11.31
CA THR A 125 -12.11 -4.16 -11.07
C THR A 125 -12.45 -4.17 -9.58
N VAL A 126 -12.83 -3.01 -9.07
CA VAL A 126 -13.23 -2.75 -7.67
C VAL A 126 -14.55 -1.96 -7.66
N PHE A 127 -15.24 -1.93 -6.53
CA PHE A 127 -16.35 -1.01 -6.31
C PHE A 127 -15.84 0.34 -5.84
N GLY A 128 -16.39 1.42 -6.42
CA GLY A 128 -16.26 2.78 -5.89
C GLY A 128 -17.27 3.08 -4.78
N GLU A 129 -17.17 4.27 -4.19
CA GLU A 129 -18.09 4.78 -3.15
C GLU A 129 -19.58 4.70 -3.52
N ASP A 130 -19.88 4.80 -4.82
CA ASP A 130 -21.23 4.76 -5.39
C ASP A 130 -21.69 3.33 -5.76
N GLY A 131 -20.87 2.31 -5.49
CA GLY A 131 -21.10 0.91 -5.88
C GLY A 131 -20.88 0.64 -7.36
N SER A 132 -20.34 1.60 -8.13
CA SER A 132 -20.01 1.38 -9.54
C SER A 132 -18.66 0.67 -9.70
N ASP A 133 -18.52 -0.08 -10.80
CA ASP A 133 -17.25 -0.70 -11.17
C ASP A 133 -16.22 0.38 -11.53
N ARG A 134 -15.04 0.27 -10.93
CA ARG A 134 -13.84 1.09 -11.19
C ARG A 134 -12.69 0.19 -11.55
N GLU A 135 -11.79 0.67 -12.41
CA GLU A 135 -10.64 -0.12 -12.86
C GLU A 135 -9.35 0.41 -12.24
N ILE A 136 -8.72 -0.42 -11.42
CA ILE A 136 -7.39 -0.18 -10.85
C ILE A 136 -6.35 -0.77 -11.78
N THR A 137 -5.44 0.08 -12.24
CA THR A 137 -4.35 -0.29 -13.16
C THR A 137 -3.00 0.14 -12.60
N GLU A 138 -1.92 -0.46 -13.13
CA GLU A 138 -0.54 -0.12 -12.78
C GLU A 138 -0.24 -0.14 -11.27
N GLY A 139 -0.95 -0.97 -10.52
CA GLY A 139 -0.75 -1.13 -9.09
C GLY A 139 0.60 -1.77 -8.80
N THR A 140 1.40 -1.16 -7.94
CA THR A 140 2.70 -1.66 -7.47
C THR A 140 2.80 -1.44 -5.98
N PHE A 141 3.46 -2.36 -5.27
CA PHE A 141 3.76 -2.19 -3.86
C PHE A 141 5.10 -2.86 -3.50
N THR A 142 5.75 -2.31 -2.48
CA THR A 142 6.84 -2.93 -1.74
C THR A 142 6.65 -2.56 -0.27
N ALA A 143 6.59 -3.53 0.62
CA ALA A 143 6.29 -3.33 2.04
C ALA A 143 7.32 -4.05 2.91
N PRO A 144 7.68 -3.49 4.08
CA PRO A 144 8.54 -4.16 5.06
C PRO A 144 7.75 -5.27 5.75
N LEU A 145 8.35 -6.45 5.93
CA LEU A 145 7.68 -7.64 6.48
C LEU A 145 8.14 -7.97 7.91
#